data_AF-A0A9E3W3D3-F1
#
_entry.id   AF-A0A9E3W3D3-F1
#
_cell.length_a   1.000
_cell.length_b   1.000
_cell.length_c   1.000
_cell.angle_alpha   90.00
_cell.angle_beta   90.00
_cell.angle_gamma   90.00
#
_symmetry.space_group_name_H-M   'P 1'
#
loop_
_entity.id
_entity.type
_entity.pdbx_description
1 polymer ?
#
loop_
_entity_poly.entity_id
_entity_poly.type
_entity_poly.pdbx_seq_one_letter_code
_entity_poly.pdbx_strand_id
1 'polypeptide(L)'
;MEAPTQNQPIPSPNATRWLYILLAIFALIIIGLSIWLISTKSNLRVLQEEKEQQKIGLQRELDSLILSHNETKRAYGDLADSLTAKDSLIQANAVEIKQLLNTKWEYYKIKKKLERLQVISQGYVRQMDSLYTVNRELTEENERIREEFNLERKRNVQLSKVKEELTDVVEMAAELRTFNVSAKGMRQRGSSREVETDKVKRVERVKICFTIAENKVVPAGNKNIYIRIAAPDNQILAKSRGDEYSFIHQGERLQYSIM
;
A
#
# COMPACT_ATOMS: atom_id res chain seq x y z
N MET A 1 125.67 10.24 31.87
CA MET A 1 125.27 11.62 31.59
C MET A 1 124.75 11.68 30.16
N GLU A 2 123.45 11.94 30.08
CA GLU A 2 122.64 12.59 29.02
C GLU A 2 122.81 12.27 27.52
N ALA A 3 121.65 12.16 26.88
CA ALA A 3 121.36 11.80 25.49
C ALA A 3 121.56 12.95 24.49
N PRO A 4 121.42 12.68 23.18
CA PRO A 4 120.79 13.62 22.27
C PRO A 4 119.42 13.11 21.82
N THR A 5 118.41 13.90 22.15
CA THR A 5 117.01 13.79 21.72
C THR A 5 116.86 14.11 20.24
N GLN A 6 116.17 13.22 19.51
CA GLN A 6 115.81 13.38 18.11
C GLN A 6 114.62 14.38 18.01
N ASN A 7 114.87 15.53 17.38
CA ASN A 7 113.87 16.58 17.13
C ASN A 7 112.80 16.11 16.14
N GLN A 8 111.53 16.11 16.57
CA GLN A 8 110.39 16.13 15.65
C GLN A 8 110.09 17.58 15.22
N PRO A 9 109.79 17.85 13.94
CA PRO A 9 109.59 19.22 13.46
C PRO A 9 108.34 19.86 14.08
N ILE A 10 108.53 21.03 14.70
CA ILE A 10 107.47 21.89 15.22
C ILE A 10 106.79 22.61 14.03
N PRO A 11 105.45 22.57 13.89
CA PRO A 11 104.76 23.23 12.79
C PRO A 11 104.88 24.76 12.89
N SER A 12 105.12 25.42 11.75
CA SER A 12 105.36 26.86 11.67
C SER A 12 104.16 27.72 12.14
N PRO A 13 104.39 28.89 12.77
CA PRO A 13 103.36 29.74 13.39
C PRO A 13 102.34 30.36 12.41
N ASN A 14 102.60 30.31 11.10
CA ASN A 14 101.66 30.78 10.07
C ASN A 14 100.63 29.70 9.69
N ALA A 15 100.99 28.41 9.82
CA ALA A 15 100.10 27.29 9.55
C ALA A 15 98.99 27.15 10.61
N THR A 16 99.26 27.48 11.88
CA THR A 16 98.27 27.44 12.97
C THR A 16 97.28 28.60 12.91
N ARG A 17 97.72 29.81 12.52
CA ARG A 17 96.83 30.99 12.35
C ARG A 17 95.83 30.81 11.20
N TRP A 18 96.29 30.27 10.07
CA TRP A 18 95.42 29.88 8.95
C TRP A 18 94.36 28.86 9.37
N LEU A 19 94.75 27.87 10.20
CA LEU A 19 93.85 26.83 10.69
C LEU A 19 92.72 27.39 11.56
N TYR A 20 93.01 28.38 12.43
CA TYR A 20 91.97 29.06 13.23
C TYR A 20 90.99 29.89 12.40
N ILE A 21 91.47 30.55 11.33
CA ILE A 21 90.62 31.30 10.40
C ILE A 21 89.67 30.35 9.66
N LEU A 22 90.20 29.20 9.19
CA LEU A 22 89.42 28.18 8.50
C LEU A 22 88.35 27.57 9.43
N LEU A 23 88.70 27.34 10.69
CA LEU A 23 87.78 26.83 11.73
C LEU A 23 86.68 27.85 12.08
N ALA A 24 87.00 29.15 12.14
CA ALA A 24 86.01 30.20 12.35
C ALA A 24 85.02 30.33 11.18
N ILE A 25 85.51 30.22 9.93
CA ILE A 25 84.65 30.18 8.73
C ILE A 25 83.75 28.95 8.77
N PHE A 26 84.30 27.79 9.13
CA PHE A 26 83.53 26.55 9.26
C PHE A 26 82.43 26.66 10.34
N ALA A 27 82.74 27.30 11.47
CA ALA A 27 81.76 27.57 12.53
C ALA A 27 80.62 28.49 12.05
N LEU A 28 80.94 29.56 11.29
CA LEU A 28 79.92 30.44 10.70
C LEU A 28 79.03 29.71 9.70
N ILE A 29 79.59 28.82 8.89
CA ILE A 29 78.83 27.96 7.96
C ILE A 29 77.89 27.03 8.74
N ILE A 30 78.36 26.40 9.82
CA ILE A 30 77.53 25.53 10.68
C ILE A 30 76.37 26.31 11.31
N ILE A 31 76.60 27.55 11.78
CA ILE A 31 75.56 28.39 12.36
C ILE A 31 74.51 28.76 11.30
N GLY A 32 74.94 29.16 10.10
CA GLY A 32 74.04 29.46 8.98
C GLY A 32 73.20 28.25 8.55
N LEU A 33 73.84 27.08 8.43
CA LEU A 33 73.15 25.82 8.17
C LEU A 33 72.17 25.47 9.29
N SER A 34 72.54 25.68 10.56
CA SER A 34 71.66 25.40 11.70
C SER A 34 70.41 26.27 11.70
N ILE A 35 70.54 27.57 11.44
CA ILE A 35 69.40 28.50 11.33
C ILE A 35 68.51 28.10 10.14
N TRP A 36 69.10 27.78 9.00
CA TRP A 36 68.36 27.32 7.81
C TRP A 36 67.62 25.99 8.07
N LEU A 37 68.23 25.05 8.79
CA LEU A 37 67.63 23.76 9.16
C LEU A 37 66.48 23.94 10.15
N ILE A 38 66.62 24.85 11.13
CA ILE A 38 65.55 25.21 12.08
C ILE A 38 64.37 25.86 11.36
N SER A 39 64.63 26.82 10.46
CA SER A 39 63.59 27.48 9.65
C SER A 39 62.85 26.47 8.76
N THR A 40 63.59 25.60 8.07
CA THR A 40 63.00 24.54 7.23
C THR A 40 62.16 23.55 8.06
N LYS A 41 62.62 23.17 9.26
CA LYS A 41 61.87 22.29 10.17
C LYS A 41 60.61 22.96 10.73
N SER A 42 60.63 24.28 10.95
CA SER A 42 59.44 25.01 11.41
C SER A 42 58.35 25.08 10.34
N ASN A 43 58.69 25.34 9.07
CA ASN A 43 57.73 25.32 7.95
C ASN A 43 57.12 23.93 7.74
N LEU A 44 57.92 22.87 7.89
CA LEU A 44 57.44 21.48 7.80
C LEU A 44 56.45 21.14 8.92
N ARG A 45 56.67 21.63 10.15
CA ARG A 45 55.74 21.43 11.28
C ARG A 45 54.39 22.09 11.04
N VAL A 46 54.39 23.34 10.59
CA VAL A 46 53.14 24.07 10.27
C VAL A 46 52.36 23.36 9.18
N LEU A 47 53.03 22.93 8.10
CA LEU A 47 52.40 22.13 7.02
C LEU A 47 51.83 20.79 7.50
N GLN A 48 52.49 20.13 8.46
CA GLN A 48 52.01 18.89 9.06
C GLN A 48 50.77 19.13 9.93
N GLU A 49 50.78 20.18 10.75
CA GLU A 49 49.63 20.57 11.58
C GLU A 49 48.43 20.96 10.74
N GLU A 50 48.61 21.77 9.69
CA GLU A 50 47.53 22.14 8.76
C GLU A 50 46.90 20.91 8.09
N LYS A 51 47.75 19.97 7.64
CA LYS A 51 47.30 18.70 7.08
C LYS A 51 46.50 17.88 8.09
N GLU A 52 46.96 17.78 9.33
CA GLU A 52 46.24 17.06 10.39
C GLU A 52 44.89 17.72 10.69
N GLN A 53 44.84 19.05 10.78
CA GLN A 53 43.60 19.79 10.98
C GLN A 53 42.61 19.56 9.84
N GLN A 54 43.06 19.63 8.59
CA GLN A 54 42.23 19.35 7.42
C GLN A 54 41.71 17.90 7.43
N LYS A 55 42.56 16.94 7.80
CA LYS A 55 42.17 15.53 7.92
C LYS A 55 41.08 15.36 8.96
N ILE A 56 41.26 15.94 10.13
CA ILE A 56 40.29 15.90 11.23
C ILE A 56 38.98 16.55 10.82
N GLY A 57 39.02 17.68 10.10
CA GLY A 57 37.83 18.36 9.58
C GLY A 57 37.01 17.46 8.65
N LEU A 58 37.64 16.91 7.61
CA LEU A 58 36.99 16.00 6.67
C LEU A 58 36.47 14.71 7.34
N GLN A 59 37.19 14.21 8.34
CA GLN A 59 36.75 13.04 9.10
C GLN A 59 35.50 13.34 9.92
N ARG A 60 35.43 14.49 10.59
CA ARG A 60 34.23 14.93 11.34
C ARG A 60 33.03 15.12 10.42
N GLU A 61 33.22 15.75 9.26
CA GLU A 61 32.15 15.93 8.27
C GLU A 61 31.61 14.58 7.80
N LEU A 62 32.50 13.63 7.49
CA LEU A 62 32.11 12.28 7.10
C LEU A 62 31.36 11.54 8.21
N ASP A 63 31.88 11.57 9.44
CA ASP A 63 31.25 10.88 10.57
C ASP A 63 29.88 11.49 10.89
N SER A 64 29.76 12.82 10.84
CA SER A 64 28.48 13.52 10.98
C SER A 64 27.47 13.12 9.90
N LEU A 65 27.91 13.05 8.64
CA LEU A 65 27.04 12.64 7.53
C LEU A 65 26.54 11.20 7.72
N ILE A 66 27.41 10.28 8.15
CA ILE A 66 27.04 8.88 8.36
C ILE A 66 26.14 8.71 9.58
N LEU A 67 26.35 9.49 10.64
CA LEU A 67 25.44 9.52 11.79
C LEU A 67 24.04 9.96 11.36
N SER A 68 23.94 11.10 10.67
CA SER A 68 22.65 11.63 10.18
C SER A 68 21.95 10.64 9.23
N HIS A 69 22.70 9.99 8.34
CA HIS A 69 22.16 8.95 7.46
C HIS A 69 21.60 7.76 8.24
N ASN A 70 22.33 7.26 9.23
CA ASN A 70 21.88 6.13 10.05
C ASN A 70 20.67 6.48 10.93
N GLU A 71 20.60 7.70 11.47
CA GLU A 71 19.43 8.19 12.20
C GLU A 71 18.20 8.26 11.29
N THR A 72 18.36 8.82 10.09
CA THR A 72 17.33 8.88 9.05
C THR A 72 16.83 7.46 8.73
N LYS A 73 17.75 6.53 8.46
CA LYS A 73 17.42 5.12 8.17
C LYS A 73 16.60 4.49 9.30
N ARG A 74 16.98 4.72 10.57
CA ARG A 74 16.24 4.20 11.73
C ARG A 74 14.86 4.82 11.88
N ALA A 75 14.73 6.12 11.64
CA ALA A 75 13.45 6.83 11.74
C ALA A 75 12.41 6.28 10.75
N TYR A 76 12.85 5.87 9.55
CA TYR A 76 11.97 5.34 8.51
C TYR A 76 11.76 3.82 8.56
N GLY A 77 12.48 3.08 9.41
CA GLY A 77 12.26 1.64 9.65
C GLY A 77 12.23 0.81 8.37
N ASP A 78 11.21 -0.04 8.23
CA ASP A 78 11.02 -0.96 7.11
C ASP A 78 10.96 -0.26 5.74
N LEU A 79 10.50 0.99 5.69
CA LEU A 79 10.44 1.76 4.45
C LEU A 79 11.84 2.01 3.88
N ALA A 80 12.84 2.11 4.76
CA ALA A 80 14.23 2.32 4.38
C ALA A 80 14.81 1.13 3.59
N ASP A 81 14.28 -0.08 3.77
CA ASP A 81 14.73 -1.28 3.06
C ASP A 81 14.39 -1.24 1.56
N SER A 82 13.44 -0.38 1.15
CA SER A 82 13.16 -0.11 -0.26
C SER A 82 14.34 0.56 -1.00
N LEU A 83 15.24 1.24 -0.28
CA LEU A 83 16.40 1.95 -0.84
C LEU A 83 17.76 1.33 -0.44
N THR A 84 17.79 0.01 -0.20
CA THR A 84 19.02 -0.76 0.13
C THR A 84 20.19 -0.51 -0.82
N ALA A 85 19.93 -0.35 -2.13
CA ALA A 85 20.98 -0.07 -3.10
C ALA A 85 21.67 1.29 -2.85
N LYS A 86 20.91 2.32 -2.44
CA LYS A 86 21.47 3.65 -2.14
C LYS A 86 22.15 3.68 -0.80
N ASP A 87 21.59 3.00 0.20
CA ASP A 87 22.25 2.80 1.49
C ASP A 87 23.61 2.10 1.33
N SER A 88 23.66 1.00 0.57
CA SER A 88 24.91 0.29 0.26
C SER A 88 25.92 1.19 -0.46
N LEU A 89 25.46 2.00 -1.42
CA LEU A 89 26.31 2.96 -2.12
C LEU A 89 26.89 4.02 -1.18
N ILE A 90 26.08 4.56 -0.26
CA ILE A 90 26.51 5.54 0.73
C ILE A 90 27.57 4.93 1.66
N GLN A 91 27.33 3.72 2.17
CA GLN A 91 28.27 3.01 3.03
C GLN A 91 29.58 2.69 2.31
N ALA A 92 29.52 2.21 1.06
CA ALA A 92 30.71 1.91 0.27
C ALA A 92 31.56 3.16 0.00
N ASN A 93 30.93 4.28 -0.39
CA ASN A 93 31.64 5.55 -0.57
C ASN A 93 32.25 6.06 0.74
N ALA A 94 31.54 5.90 1.86
CA ALA A 94 32.06 6.30 3.16
C ALA A 94 33.30 5.50 3.56
N VAL A 95 33.30 4.18 3.32
CA VAL A 95 34.47 3.31 3.55
C VAL A 95 35.64 3.74 2.66
N GLU A 96 35.39 4.00 1.38
CA GLU A 96 36.43 4.46 0.44
C GLU A 96 37.04 5.80 0.91
N ILE A 97 36.22 6.76 1.35
CA ILE A 97 36.69 8.05 1.87
C ILE A 97 37.52 7.85 3.15
N LYS A 98 37.08 6.98 4.08
CA LYS A 98 37.85 6.64 5.29
C LYS A 98 39.20 6.02 4.96
N GLN A 99 39.25 5.13 3.98
CA GLN A 99 40.51 4.52 3.51
C GLN A 99 41.44 5.57 2.91
N LEU A 100 40.93 6.45 2.03
CA LEU A 100 41.73 7.52 1.43
C LEU A 100 42.30 8.47 2.49
N LEU A 101 41.50 8.87 3.49
CA LEU A 101 41.94 9.69 4.63
C LEU A 101 43.12 9.05 5.40
N ASN A 102 43.20 7.72 5.42
CA ASN A 102 44.22 6.97 6.17
C ASN A 102 45.45 6.58 5.34
N THR A 103 45.30 6.30 4.04
CA THR A 103 46.39 5.79 3.20
C THR A 103 47.10 6.86 2.38
N LYS A 104 46.35 7.80 1.76
CA LYS A 104 46.91 8.80 0.83
C LYS A 104 46.27 10.17 1.03
N TRP A 105 47.09 11.17 1.37
CA TRP A 105 46.60 12.53 1.55
C TRP A 105 46.39 13.24 0.20
N GLU A 106 45.16 13.17 -0.32
CA GLU A 106 44.72 13.85 -1.53
C GLU A 106 43.51 14.77 -1.22
N TYR A 107 43.76 15.89 -0.54
CA TYR A 107 42.72 16.80 0.01
C TYR A 107 41.58 17.08 -0.98
N TYR A 108 41.89 17.59 -2.18
CA TYR A 108 40.88 17.97 -3.18
C TYR A 108 40.03 16.80 -3.68
N LYS A 109 40.61 15.60 -3.78
CA LYS A 109 39.89 14.41 -4.23
C LYS A 109 38.97 13.88 -3.14
N ILE A 110 39.44 13.86 -1.89
CA ILE A 110 38.64 13.47 -0.72
C ILE A 110 37.47 14.43 -0.56
N LYS A 111 37.73 15.74 -0.61
CA LYS A 111 36.70 16.78 -0.56
C LYS A 111 35.64 16.59 -1.65
N LYS A 112 36.05 16.40 -2.91
CA LYS A 112 35.11 16.16 -4.02
C LYS A 112 34.27 14.88 -3.85
N LYS A 113 34.86 13.81 -3.30
CA LYS A 113 34.12 12.58 -2.98
C LYS A 113 33.12 12.80 -1.86
N LEU A 114 33.49 13.57 -0.84
CA LEU A 114 32.61 13.91 0.28
C LEU A 114 31.43 14.78 -0.16
N GLU A 115 31.68 15.80 -0.99
CA GLU A 115 30.62 16.63 -1.61
C GLU A 115 29.65 15.76 -2.43
N ARG A 116 30.17 14.82 -3.23
CA ARG A 116 29.33 13.87 -3.98
C ARG A 116 28.50 13.00 -3.04
N LEU A 117 29.11 12.48 -1.97
CA LEU A 117 28.42 11.65 -0.98
C LEU A 117 27.30 12.42 -0.29
N GLN A 118 27.52 13.70 0.03
CA GLN A 118 26.52 14.59 0.60
C GLN A 118 25.32 14.77 -0.33
N VAL A 119 25.55 14.99 -1.63
CA VAL A 119 24.46 15.07 -2.63
C VAL A 119 23.69 13.76 -2.73
N ILE A 120 24.37 12.61 -2.72
CA ILE A 120 23.72 11.29 -2.74
C ILE A 120 22.87 11.09 -1.49
N SER A 121 23.39 11.44 -0.31
CA SER A 121 22.69 11.34 0.97
C SER A 121 21.46 12.25 1.03
N GLN A 122 21.56 13.50 0.57
CA GLN A 122 20.39 14.40 0.45
C GLN A 122 19.32 13.83 -0.49
N GLY A 123 19.74 13.24 -1.61
CA GLY A 123 18.83 12.56 -2.54
C GLY A 123 18.16 11.32 -1.93
N TYR A 124 18.84 10.60 -1.06
CA TYR A 124 18.29 9.48 -0.28
C TYR A 124 17.22 9.97 0.70
N VAL A 125 17.52 11.01 1.50
CA VAL A 125 16.57 11.62 2.45
C VAL A 125 15.30 12.08 1.72
N ARG A 126 15.43 12.84 0.62
CA ARG A 126 14.27 13.30 -0.16
C ARG A 126 13.38 12.15 -0.66
N GLN A 127 13.98 11.02 -1.03
CA GLN A 127 13.22 9.86 -1.49
C GLN A 127 12.54 9.14 -0.34
N MET A 128 13.17 9.06 0.82
CA MET A 128 12.53 8.59 2.04
C MET A 128 11.32 9.45 2.41
N ASP A 129 11.46 10.78 2.43
CA ASP A 129 10.37 11.70 2.76
C ASP A 129 9.18 11.53 1.79
N SER A 130 9.47 11.41 0.49
CA SER A 130 8.45 11.19 -0.54
C SER A 130 7.75 9.86 -0.36
N LEU A 131 8.51 8.77 -0.15
CA LEU A 131 7.94 7.44 0.08
C LEU A 131 7.10 7.40 1.35
N TYR A 132 7.56 8.07 2.42
CA TYR A 132 6.86 8.11 3.70
C TYR A 132 5.53 8.86 3.57
N THR A 133 5.55 10.02 2.90
CA THR A 133 4.35 10.82 2.65
C THR A 133 3.33 10.03 1.85
N VAL A 134 3.76 9.41 0.74
CA VAL A 134 2.88 8.59 -0.11
C VAL A 134 2.37 7.36 0.65
N ASN A 135 3.19 6.69 1.45
CA ASN A 135 2.77 5.53 2.22
C ASN A 135 1.71 5.91 3.28
N ARG A 136 1.90 7.05 3.95
CA ARG A 136 0.92 7.59 4.89
C ARG A 136 -0.40 7.92 4.19
N GLU A 137 -0.35 8.66 3.08
CA GLU A 137 -1.55 9.00 2.28
C GLU A 137 -2.29 7.75 1.80
N LEU A 138 -1.57 6.74 1.29
CA LEU A 138 -2.16 5.47 0.89
C LEU A 138 -2.77 4.71 2.05
N THR A 139 -2.18 4.78 3.24
CA THR A 139 -2.71 4.11 4.44
C THR A 139 -4.01 4.78 4.87
N GLU A 140 -4.02 6.10 4.97
CA GLU A 140 -5.21 6.90 5.29
C GLU A 140 -6.34 6.69 4.27
N GLU A 141 -6.00 6.67 2.98
CA GLU A 141 -6.98 6.39 1.91
C GLU A 141 -7.53 4.96 2.00
N ASN A 142 -6.69 3.96 2.27
CA ASN A 142 -7.13 2.58 2.45
C ASN A 142 -8.08 2.43 3.66
N GLU A 143 -7.80 3.11 4.77
CA GLU A 143 -8.68 3.11 5.94
C GLU A 143 -10.04 3.73 5.60
N ARG A 144 -10.04 4.92 4.98
CA ARG A 144 -11.27 5.59 4.53
C ARG A 144 -12.09 4.73 3.56
N ILE A 145 -11.45 4.12 2.56
CA ILE A 145 -12.12 3.24 1.60
C ILE A 145 -12.72 2.01 2.31
N ARG A 146 -12.01 1.42 3.28
CA ARG A 146 -12.54 0.30 4.06
C ARG A 146 -13.76 0.70 4.89
N GLU A 147 -13.75 1.88 5.50
CA GLU A 147 -14.90 2.39 6.25
C GLU A 147 -16.11 2.62 5.35
N GLU A 148 -15.92 3.33 4.24
CA GLU A 148 -16.98 3.60 3.25
C GLU A 148 -17.54 2.30 2.68
N PHE A 149 -16.68 1.36 2.30
CA PHE A 149 -17.08 0.06 1.78
C PHE A 149 -17.90 -0.74 2.80
N ASN A 150 -17.51 -0.74 4.08
CA ASN A 150 -18.27 -1.42 5.13
C ASN A 150 -19.63 -0.76 5.37
N LEU A 151 -19.70 0.56 5.29
CA LEU A 151 -20.94 1.32 5.44
C LEU A 151 -21.88 1.07 4.26
N GLU A 152 -21.37 1.10 3.02
CA GLU A 152 -22.13 0.77 1.81
C GLU A 152 -22.62 -0.68 1.82
N ARG A 153 -21.77 -1.63 2.23
CA ARG A 153 -22.17 -3.03 2.40
C ARG A 153 -23.31 -3.17 3.40
N LYS A 154 -23.24 -2.49 4.55
CA LYS A 154 -24.33 -2.49 5.55
C LYS A 154 -25.61 -1.90 4.97
N ARG A 155 -25.54 -0.77 4.26
CA ARG A 155 -26.69 -0.16 3.58
C ARG A 155 -27.29 -1.10 2.54
N ASN A 156 -26.46 -1.77 1.74
CA ASN A 156 -26.93 -2.71 0.72
C ASN A 156 -27.66 -3.91 1.36
N VAL A 157 -27.09 -4.50 2.42
CA VAL A 157 -27.77 -5.58 3.16
C VAL A 157 -29.10 -5.12 3.76
N GLN A 158 -29.16 -3.92 4.33
CA GLN A 158 -30.42 -3.34 4.84
C GLN A 158 -31.44 -3.11 3.73
N LEU A 159 -31.03 -2.50 2.61
CA LEU A 159 -31.89 -2.27 1.46
C LEU A 159 -32.40 -3.58 0.85
N SER A 160 -31.56 -4.61 0.81
CA SER A 160 -31.97 -5.94 0.34
C SER A 160 -33.03 -6.55 1.24
N LYS A 161 -32.89 -6.45 2.57
CA LYS A 161 -33.89 -6.92 3.54
C LYS A 161 -35.20 -6.14 3.42
N VAL A 162 -35.13 -4.81 3.39
CA VAL A 162 -36.32 -3.97 3.22
C VAL A 162 -37.01 -4.27 1.89
N LYS A 163 -36.25 -4.53 0.83
CA LYS A 163 -36.80 -4.93 -0.46
C LYS A 163 -37.51 -6.28 -0.37
N GLU A 164 -36.91 -7.29 0.27
CA GLU A 164 -37.50 -8.62 0.47
C GLU A 164 -38.80 -8.53 1.29
N GLU A 165 -38.77 -7.81 2.42
CA GLU A 165 -39.97 -7.57 3.23
C GLU A 165 -41.06 -6.84 2.43
N LEU A 166 -40.69 -5.84 1.64
CA LEU A 166 -41.65 -5.09 0.82
C LEU A 166 -42.19 -5.94 -0.33
N THR A 167 -41.38 -6.81 -0.94
CA THR A 167 -41.87 -7.75 -1.96
C THR A 167 -42.87 -8.72 -1.37
N ASP A 168 -42.61 -9.27 -0.18
CA ASP A 168 -43.55 -10.18 0.49
C ASP A 168 -44.88 -9.49 0.81
N VAL A 169 -44.82 -8.25 1.33
CA VAL A 169 -46.02 -7.44 1.60
C VAL A 169 -46.80 -7.14 0.32
N VAL A 170 -46.10 -6.80 -0.76
CA VAL A 170 -46.73 -6.54 -2.06
C VAL A 170 -47.35 -7.81 -2.63
N GLU A 171 -46.70 -8.97 -2.53
CA GLU A 171 -47.25 -10.26 -2.97
C GLU A 171 -48.51 -10.64 -2.18
N MET A 172 -48.48 -10.52 -0.85
CA MET A 172 -49.66 -10.74 -0.01
C MET A 172 -50.80 -9.76 -0.36
N ALA A 173 -50.47 -8.49 -0.57
CA ALA A 173 -51.45 -7.46 -0.93
C ALA A 173 -51.96 -7.61 -2.38
N ALA A 174 -51.23 -8.30 -3.26
CA ALA A 174 -51.62 -8.58 -4.64
C ALA A 174 -52.58 -9.79 -4.77
N GLU A 175 -53.10 -10.34 -3.67
CA GLU A 175 -54.13 -11.36 -3.74
C GLU A 175 -55.46 -10.78 -4.25
N LEU A 176 -56.04 -11.39 -5.29
CA LEU A 176 -57.36 -11.03 -5.81
C LEU A 176 -58.44 -11.76 -5.03
N ARG A 177 -59.22 -11.02 -4.23
CA ARG A 177 -60.36 -11.58 -3.50
C ARG A 177 -61.59 -11.66 -4.38
N THR A 178 -62.32 -12.76 -4.26
CA THR A 178 -63.61 -12.96 -4.95
C THR A 178 -64.76 -12.95 -3.94
N PHE A 179 -65.89 -12.40 -4.35
CA PHE A 179 -67.12 -12.31 -3.57
C PHE A 179 -68.31 -12.85 -4.38
N ASN A 180 -69.39 -13.20 -3.68
CA ASN A 180 -70.65 -13.66 -4.28
C ASN A 180 -70.47 -14.86 -5.22
N VAL A 181 -69.55 -15.78 -4.88
CA VAL A 181 -69.37 -17.02 -5.64
C VAL A 181 -70.64 -17.85 -5.52
N SER A 182 -71.30 -18.06 -6.65
CA SER A 182 -72.52 -18.86 -6.75
C SER A 182 -72.37 -19.85 -7.90
N ALA A 183 -72.78 -21.09 -7.65
CA ALA A 183 -72.81 -22.14 -8.66
C ALA A 183 -74.24 -22.67 -8.75
N LYS A 184 -74.81 -22.65 -9.95
CA LYS A 184 -76.18 -23.11 -10.21
C LYS A 184 -76.21 -24.14 -11.34
N GLY A 185 -77.00 -25.18 -11.14
CA GLY A 185 -77.29 -26.17 -12.17
C GLY A 185 -78.25 -25.59 -13.21
N MET A 186 -77.85 -25.65 -14.48
CA MET A 186 -78.66 -25.19 -15.61
C MET A 186 -79.11 -26.38 -16.45
N ARG A 187 -80.37 -26.34 -16.87
CA ARG A 187 -80.96 -27.24 -17.86
C ARG A 187 -81.18 -26.48 -19.15
N GLN A 188 -80.80 -27.07 -20.29
CA GLN A 188 -81.13 -26.51 -21.59
C GLN A 188 -82.58 -26.90 -21.96
N ARG A 189 -83.40 -25.92 -22.33
CA ARG A 189 -84.79 -26.10 -22.75
C ARG A 189 -84.98 -25.55 -24.16
N GLY A 190 -84.99 -26.43 -25.15
CA GLY A 190 -84.98 -26.04 -26.57
C GLY A 190 -83.59 -25.56 -27.02
N SER A 191 -83.50 -24.89 -28.18
CA SER A 191 -82.21 -24.56 -28.79
C SER A 191 -81.43 -23.47 -28.03
N SER A 192 -82.08 -22.52 -27.35
CA SER A 192 -81.41 -21.32 -26.83
C SER A 192 -81.73 -20.89 -25.39
N ARG A 193 -82.60 -21.61 -24.65
CA ARG A 193 -83.00 -21.18 -23.30
C ARG A 193 -82.35 -22.06 -22.23
N GLU A 194 -81.69 -21.44 -21.26
CA GLU A 194 -81.17 -22.10 -20.06
C GLU A 194 -82.08 -21.78 -18.86
N VAL A 195 -82.48 -22.81 -18.11
CA VAL A 195 -83.35 -22.67 -16.93
C VAL A 195 -82.66 -23.31 -15.72
N GLU A 196 -82.67 -22.62 -14.58
CA GLU A 196 -82.13 -23.14 -13.31
C GLU A 196 -82.91 -24.40 -12.87
N THR A 197 -82.20 -25.44 -12.42
CA THR A 197 -82.81 -26.67 -11.90
C THR A 197 -82.03 -27.21 -10.71
N ASP A 198 -82.74 -27.50 -9.61
CA ASP A 198 -82.15 -28.13 -8.43
C ASP A 198 -82.08 -29.66 -8.54
N LYS A 199 -82.72 -30.23 -9.57
CA LYS A 199 -82.73 -31.68 -9.81
C LYS A 199 -81.45 -32.11 -10.54
N VAL A 200 -80.54 -32.77 -9.84
CA VAL A 200 -79.24 -33.27 -10.35
C VAL A 200 -79.38 -34.02 -11.67
N LYS A 201 -80.35 -34.95 -11.79
CA LYS A 201 -80.59 -35.73 -13.03
C LYS A 201 -80.93 -34.88 -14.26
N ARG A 202 -81.30 -33.61 -14.08
CA ARG A 202 -81.73 -32.69 -15.14
C ARG A 202 -80.71 -31.59 -15.42
N VAL A 203 -79.64 -31.51 -14.63
CA VAL A 203 -78.55 -30.53 -14.81
C VAL A 203 -77.71 -30.98 -16.00
N GLU A 204 -77.52 -30.06 -16.95
CA GLU A 204 -76.71 -30.28 -18.15
C GLU A 204 -75.47 -29.38 -18.18
N ARG A 205 -75.53 -28.21 -17.54
CA ARG A 205 -74.41 -27.28 -17.38
C ARG A 205 -74.37 -26.72 -15.96
N VAL A 206 -73.20 -26.28 -15.51
CA VAL A 206 -73.06 -25.52 -14.25
C VAL A 206 -72.69 -24.10 -14.60
N LYS A 207 -73.52 -23.14 -14.19
CA LYS A 207 -73.24 -21.72 -14.33
C LYS A 207 -72.61 -21.22 -13.04
N ILE A 208 -71.43 -20.62 -13.16
CA ILE A 208 -70.67 -20.08 -12.04
C ILE A 208 -70.60 -18.57 -12.22
N CYS A 209 -71.05 -17.83 -11.21
CA CYS A 209 -71.00 -16.38 -11.19
C CYS A 209 -70.25 -15.94 -9.93
N PHE A 210 -69.30 -15.01 -10.09
CA PHE A 210 -68.50 -14.44 -9.01
C PHE A 210 -68.15 -13.00 -9.36
N THR A 211 -67.81 -12.22 -8.35
CA THR A 211 -67.33 -10.84 -8.49
C THR A 211 -65.90 -10.76 -7.98
N ILE A 212 -64.99 -10.17 -8.74
CA ILE A 212 -63.61 -9.91 -8.30
C ILE A 212 -63.57 -8.51 -7.68
N ALA A 213 -62.99 -8.39 -6.50
CA ALA A 213 -62.78 -7.10 -5.84
C ALA A 213 -61.72 -6.27 -6.57
N GLU A 214 -61.90 -4.95 -6.62
CA GLU A 214 -60.86 -4.06 -7.13
C GLU A 214 -59.60 -4.16 -6.25
N ASN A 215 -58.44 -4.39 -6.86
CA ASN A 215 -57.16 -4.38 -6.18
C ASN A 215 -56.17 -3.51 -6.97
N LYS A 216 -55.70 -2.43 -6.35
CA LYS A 216 -54.78 -1.45 -6.97
C LYS A 216 -53.31 -1.88 -6.96
N VAL A 217 -52.96 -2.91 -6.18
CA VAL A 217 -51.60 -3.45 -6.06
C VAL A 217 -51.31 -4.46 -7.17
N VAL A 218 -52.36 -5.12 -7.70
CA VAL A 218 -52.23 -6.14 -8.74
C VAL A 218 -51.89 -5.49 -10.09
N PRO A 219 -50.85 -5.99 -10.80
CA PRO A 219 -50.51 -5.45 -12.11
C PRO A 219 -51.61 -5.74 -13.13
N ALA A 220 -51.97 -4.71 -13.89
CA ALA A 220 -52.95 -4.80 -14.97
C ALA A 220 -52.47 -5.78 -16.06
N GLY A 221 -53.42 -6.54 -16.61
CA GLY A 221 -53.14 -7.50 -17.67
C GLY A 221 -54.15 -8.66 -17.66
N ASN A 222 -54.02 -9.54 -18.64
CA ASN A 222 -54.87 -10.72 -18.75
C ASN A 222 -54.56 -11.68 -17.59
N LYS A 223 -55.59 -12.11 -16.87
CA LYS A 223 -55.51 -13.13 -15.80
C LYS A 223 -56.35 -14.33 -16.21
N ASN A 224 -55.77 -15.53 -16.10
CA ASN A 224 -56.50 -16.78 -16.28
C ASN A 224 -57.20 -17.14 -14.97
N ILE A 225 -58.46 -17.56 -15.04
CA ILE A 225 -59.25 -17.92 -13.87
C ILE A 225 -59.51 -19.42 -13.92
N TYR A 226 -58.90 -20.15 -12.99
CA TYR A 226 -59.10 -21.58 -12.85
C TYR A 226 -60.19 -21.84 -11.81
N ILE A 227 -61.15 -22.68 -12.15
CA ILE A 227 -62.22 -23.11 -11.24
C ILE A 227 -61.99 -24.58 -10.89
N ARG A 228 -62.01 -24.86 -9.59
CA ARG A 228 -61.85 -26.20 -9.02
C ARG A 228 -63.14 -26.60 -8.31
N ILE A 229 -63.78 -27.67 -8.79
CA ILE A 229 -64.94 -28.29 -8.16
C ILE A 229 -64.44 -29.49 -7.35
N ALA A 230 -64.59 -29.42 -6.03
CA ALA A 230 -64.21 -30.48 -5.11
C ALA A 230 -65.46 -31.20 -4.59
N ALA A 231 -65.39 -32.53 -4.53
CA ALA A 231 -66.34 -33.33 -3.79
C ALA A 231 -66.10 -33.19 -2.26
N PRO A 232 -67.07 -33.57 -1.41
CA PRO A 232 -66.92 -33.45 0.05
C PRO A 232 -65.73 -34.20 0.66
N ASP A 233 -65.20 -35.20 -0.06
CA ASP A 233 -63.99 -35.97 0.27
C ASP A 233 -62.70 -35.33 -0.29
N ASN A 234 -62.77 -34.07 -0.75
CA ASN A 234 -61.69 -33.31 -1.41
C ASN A 234 -61.21 -33.87 -2.76
N GLN A 235 -61.92 -34.83 -3.36
CA GLN A 235 -61.60 -35.27 -4.71
C GLN A 235 -61.98 -34.19 -5.73
N ILE A 236 -61.05 -33.84 -6.62
CA ILE A 236 -61.24 -32.79 -7.63
C ILE A 236 -61.87 -33.40 -8.88
N LEU A 237 -62.93 -32.75 -9.37
CA LEU A 237 -63.51 -33.08 -10.67
C LEU A 237 -62.57 -32.56 -11.77
N ALA A 238 -61.64 -33.38 -12.23
CA ALA A 238 -60.74 -33.07 -13.34
C ALA A 238 -61.08 -33.95 -14.56
N LYS A 239 -60.94 -33.39 -15.77
CA LYS A 239 -61.22 -34.11 -17.03
C LYS A 239 -60.21 -35.25 -17.29
N SER A 240 -58.98 -35.09 -16.83
CA SER A 240 -57.93 -36.11 -16.82
C SER A 240 -56.92 -35.82 -15.71
N ARG A 241 -56.09 -36.81 -15.36
CA ARG A 241 -55.01 -36.68 -14.36
C ARG A 241 -53.68 -36.18 -14.94
N GLY A 242 -53.64 -35.83 -16.22
CA GLY A 242 -52.44 -35.30 -16.88
C GLY A 242 -52.11 -33.86 -16.47
N ASP A 243 -50.85 -33.48 -16.68
CA ASP A 243 -50.30 -32.17 -16.33
C ASP A 243 -51.06 -30.99 -16.96
N GLU A 244 -51.74 -31.23 -18.09
CA GLU A 244 -52.58 -30.27 -18.81
C GLU A 244 -53.76 -29.71 -17.99
N TYR A 245 -54.23 -30.43 -16.96
CA TYR A 245 -55.35 -29.99 -16.10
C TYR A 245 -54.86 -29.56 -14.72
N SER A 246 -53.59 -29.16 -14.63
CA SER A 246 -52.97 -28.67 -13.40
C SER A 246 -52.22 -27.37 -13.62
N PHE A 247 -52.13 -26.57 -12.57
CA PHE A 247 -51.32 -25.36 -12.53
C PHE A 247 -50.52 -25.31 -11.24
N ILE A 248 -49.42 -24.56 -11.24
CA ILE A 248 -48.59 -24.36 -10.05
C ILE A 248 -49.06 -23.10 -9.34
N HIS A 249 -49.35 -23.22 -8.05
CA HIS A 249 -49.69 -22.09 -7.18
C HIS A 249 -48.93 -22.26 -5.87
N GLN A 250 -48.14 -21.24 -5.48
CA GLN A 250 -47.33 -21.26 -4.26
C GLN A 250 -46.42 -22.50 -4.13
N GLY A 251 -45.90 -23.01 -5.26
CA GLY A 251 -45.04 -24.20 -5.30
C GLY A 251 -45.79 -25.54 -5.28
N GLU A 252 -47.11 -25.53 -5.08
CA GLU A 252 -47.95 -26.73 -5.12
C GLU A 252 -48.61 -26.91 -6.49
N ARG A 253 -48.70 -28.17 -6.93
CA ARG A 253 -49.42 -28.54 -8.15
C ARG A 253 -50.90 -28.75 -7.83
N LEU A 254 -51.76 -27.87 -8.31
CA LEU A 254 -53.20 -27.92 -8.11
C LEU A 254 -53.91 -28.33 -9.40
N GLN A 255 -54.88 -29.25 -9.30
CA GLN A 255 -55.75 -29.58 -10.44
C GLN A 255 -56.95 -28.65 -10.52
N TYR A 256 -57.44 -28.39 -11.74
CA TYR A 256 -58.62 -27.58 -12.00
C TYR A 256 -59.68 -28.37 -12.79
N SER A 257 -60.93 -27.92 -12.68
CA SER A 257 -62.08 -28.49 -13.38
C SER A 257 -62.34 -27.80 -14.71
N ILE A 258 -62.21 -26.47 -14.73
CA ILE A 258 -62.36 -25.63 -15.91
C ILE A 258 -61.42 -24.41 -15.80
N MET A 259 -60.91 -23.95 -16.94
CA MET A 259 -60.07 -22.75 -17.11
C MET A 259 -60.82 -21.75 -17.99
#